data_AF-A0A7W0G1K9-F1
#
_entry.id   AF-A0A7W0G1K9-F1
#
_cell.length_a   1.000
_cell.length_b   1.000
_cell.length_c   1.000
_cell.angle_alpha   90.00
_cell.angle_beta   90.00
_cell.angle_gamma   90.00
#
_symmetry.space_group_name_H-M   'P 1'
#
loop_
_entity.id
_entity.type
_entity.pdbx_description
1 polymer ?
#
loop_
_entity_poly.entity_id
_entity_poly.type
_entity_poly.pdbx_seq_one_letter_code
_entity_poly.pdbx_strand_id
1 'polypeptide(L)'
;LDLAVHLTPRGRETDWHFRSGMRAAARISGERVTISMRVPWKALGRVPRAGERWRANLFRCVGAGETRGYVTWQPTHTPEPSFHVPEKFGWIRFK
;
A
#
# COMPACT_ATOMS: atom_id res chain seq x y z
N LEU A 1 0.65 7.53 11.33
CA LEU A 1 -0.62 8.16 10.91
C LEU A 1 -1.24 7.24 9.89
N ASP A 2 -2.41 6.70 10.18
CA ASP A 2 -3.18 5.86 9.27
C ASP A 2 -4.35 6.66 8.68
N LEU A 3 -4.77 6.28 7.47
CA LEU A 3 -6.01 6.77 6.86
C LEU A 3 -7.04 5.63 6.92
N ALA A 4 -8.07 5.79 7.75
CA ALA A 4 -9.17 4.85 7.76
C ALA A 4 -10.02 5.07 6.49
N VAL A 5 -10.21 4.02 5.70
CA VAL A 5 -11.06 4.04 4.51
C VAL A 5 -12.24 3.11 4.73
N HIS A 6 -13.45 3.67 4.72
CA HIS A 6 -14.69 2.90 4.74
C HIS A 6 -15.35 2.97 3.35
N LEU A 7 -15.59 1.82 2.74
CA LEU A 7 -16.28 1.72 1.46
C LEU A 7 -17.76 1.44 1.71
N THR A 8 -18.62 2.39 1.37
CA THR A 8 -20.08 2.27 1.46
C THR A 8 -20.69 2.20 0.06
N PRO A 9 -21.96 1.79 -0.08
CA PRO A 9 -22.67 1.88 -1.35
C PRO A 9 -22.75 3.31 -1.93
N ARG A 10 -22.63 4.33 -1.07
CA ARG A 10 -22.67 5.75 -1.46
C ARG A 10 -21.30 6.31 -1.84
N GLY A 11 -20.22 5.59 -1.55
CA GLY A 11 -18.87 5.97 -1.95
C GLY A 11 -17.81 5.64 -0.91
N ARG A 12 -16.68 6.35 -1.01
CA ARG A 12 -15.52 6.18 -0.13
C ARG A 12 -15.54 7.24 0.96
N GLU A 13 -15.66 6.80 2.20
CA GLU A 13 -15.53 7.62 3.40
C GLU A 13 -14.11 7.50 3.95
N THR A 14 -13.54 8.63 4.36
CA THR A 14 -12.20 8.72 4.95
C THR A 14 -12.26 9.59 6.19
N ASP A 15 -11.59 9.18 7.25
CA ASP A 15 -11.47 9.93 8.51
C ASP A 15 -10.76 11.28 8.37
N TRP A 16 -9.92 11.44 7.34
CA TRP A 16 -9.30 12.72 6.97
C TRP A 16 -9.48 13.03 5.48
N HIS A 17 -9.58 14.30 5.13
CA HIS A 17 -9.59 14.75 3.74
C HIS A 17 -8.19 14.64 3.11
N PHE A 18 -7.79 13.41 2.75
CA PHE A 18 -6.55 13.13 2.04
C PHE A 18 -6.81 12.78 0.57
N ARG A 19 -6.15 13.52 -0.35
CA ARG A 19 -6.27 13.32 -1.80
C ARG A 19 -4.89 13.16 -2.45
N SER A 20 -4.39 11.93 -2.52
CA SER A 20 -3.16 11.61 -3.26
C SER A 20 -3.31 11.65 -4.79
N GLY A 21 -4.56 11.67 -5.32
CA GLY A 21 -4.82 11.49 -6.75
C GLY A 21 -4.48 10.08 -7.27
N MET A 22 -4.13 9.15 -6.38
CA MET A 22 -3.90 7.75 -6.71
C MET A 22 -5.17 7.12 -7.27
N ARG A 23 -5.00 6.31 -8.32
CA ARG A 23 -6.05 5.45 -8.87
C ARG A 23 -5.67 3.99 -8.66
N ALA A 24 -6.66 3.15 -8.41
CA ALA A 24 -6.47 1.72 -8.30
C ALA A 24 -7.53 1.00 -9.12
N ALA A 25 -7.19 -0.16 -9.65
CA ALA A 25 -8.10 -1.07 -10.32
C ALA A 25 -7.76 -2.50 -9.90
N ALA A 26 -8.75 -3.38 -9.93
CA ALA A 26 -8.56 -4.79 -9.67
C ALA A 26 -9.30 -5.62 -10.73
N ARG A 27 -8.73 -6.78 -11.05
CA ARG A 27 -9.35 -7.79 -11.91
C ARG A 27 -9.26 -9.15 -11.24
N ILE A 28 -10.34 -9.90 -11.30
CA ILE A 28 -10.40 -11.30 -10.87
C ILE A 28 -10.39 -12.18 -12.12
N SER A 29 -9.59 -13.24 -12.12
CA SER A 29 -9.49 -14.23 -13.20
C SER A 29 -9.29 -15.61 -12.59
N GLY A 30 -10.36 -16.38 -12.49
CA GLY A 30 -10.37 -17.62 -11.69
C GLY A 30 -10.02 -17.31 -10.24
N GLU A 31 -9.02 -18.00 -9.70
CA GLU A 31 -8.52 -17.82 -8.32
C GLU A 31 -7.51 -16.67 -8.19
N ARG A 32 -7.15 -15.99 -9.29
CA ARG A 32 -6.16 -14.91 -9.29
C ARG A 32 -6.83 -13.55 -9.18
N VAL A 33 -6.37 -12.75 -8.23
CA VAL A 33 -6.67 -11.32 -8.16
C VAL A 33 -5.43 -10.53 -8.58
N THR A 34 -5.59 -9.66 -9.58
CA THR A 34 -4.57 -8.70 -10.00
C THR A 34 -5.01 -7.31 -9.58
N ILE A 35 -4.14 -6.61 -8.86
CA ILE A 35 -4.36 -5.23 -8.41
C ILE A 35 -3.34 -4.34 -9.12
N SER A 36 -3.78 -3.21 -9.65
CA SER A 36 -2.92 -2.21 -10.27
C SER A 36 -3.17 -0.85 -9.61
N MET A 37 -2.08 -0.16 -9.29
CA MET A 37 -2.12 1.15 -8.65
C MET A 37 -1.33 2.14 -9.49
N ARG A 38 -1.89 3.32 -9.72
CA ARG A 38 -1.22 4.45 -10.34
C ARG A 38 -1.11 5.57 -9.30
N VAL A 39 0.09 5.83 -8.83
CA VAL A 39 0.40 6.91 -7.88
C VAL A 39 1.02 8.08 -8.64
N PRO A 40 0.42 9.29 -8.61
CA PRO A 40 1.03 10.47 -9.21
C PRO A 40 2.33 10.86 -8.50
N TRP A 41 3.39 11.18 -9.27
CA TRP A 41 4.66 11.63 -8.69
C TRP A 41 4.54 12.88 -7.82
N LYS A 42 3.64 13.80 -8.15
CA LYS A 42 3.35 14.99 -7.35
C LYS A 42 2.90 14.64 -5.92
N ALA A 43 2.20 13.52 -5.74
CA ALA A 43 1.80 13.03 -4.42
C ALA A 43 2.97 12.52 -3.58
N LEU A 44 4.10 12.20 -4.23
CA LEU A 44 5.35 11.78 -3.61
C LEU A 44 6.39 12.91 -3.59
N GLY A 45 5.96 14.15 -3.89
CA GLY A 45 6.80 15.36 -3.90
C GLY A 45 7.59 15.59 -5.18
N ARG A 46 8.03 14.53 -5.90
CA ARG A 46 8.76 14.67 -7.17
C ARG A 46 8.80 13.39 -7.99
N VAL A 47 9.25 13.53 -9.23
CA VAL A 47 9.66 12.40 -10.07
C VAL A 47 11.05 11.91 -9.59
N PRO A 48 11.27 10.60 -9.41
CA PRO A 48 12.60 10.06 -9.12
C PRO A 48 13.53 10.23 -10.32
N ARG A 49 14.82 10.43 -10.07
CA ARG A 49 15.84 10.41 -11.13
C ARG A 49 16.16 8.95 -11.49
N ALA A 50 16.63 8.73 -12.72
CA ALA A 50 17.12 7.42 -13.11
C ALA A 50 18.27 6.97 -12.19
N GLY A 51 18.24 5.71 -11.76
CA GLY A 51 19.19 5.13 -10.81
C GLY A 51 18.91 5.46 -9.33
N GLU A 52 17.97 6.36 -9.06
CA GLU A 52 17.63 6.74 -7.69
C GLU A 52 16.94 5.60 -6.94
N ARG A 53 17.17 5.52 -5.62
CA ARG A 53 16.63 4.47 -4.76
C ARG A 53 15.74 5.06 -3.68
N TRP A 54 14.49 4.61 -3.60
CA TRP A 54 13.58 4.98 -2.51
C TRP A 54 13.24 3.77 -1.64
N ARG A 55 12.92 4.05 -0.38
CA ARG A 55 12.45 3.04 0.58
C ARG A 55 10.96 2.80 0.37
N ALA A 56 10.57 1.54 0.22
CA ALA A 56 9.16 1.16 0.09
C ALA A 56 8.90 -0.25 0.61
N ASN A 57 7.65 -0.55 0.94
CA ASN A 57 7.19 -1.90 1.23
C ASN A 57 5.77 -2.09 0.71
N LEU A 58 5.35 -3.34 0.51
CA LEU A 58 3.99 -3.70 0.11
C LEU A 58 3.43 -4.67 1.13
N PHE A 59 2.23 -4.37 1.62
CA PHE A 59 1.55 -5.13 2.65
C PHE A 59 0.22 -5.65 2.12
N ARG A 60 -0.15 -6.87 2.51
CA ARG A 60 -1.47 -7.44 2.26
C ARG A 60 -2.00 -8.07 3.54
N CYS A 61 -3.18 -7.62 3.95
CA CYS A 61 -3.97 -8.29 4.98
C CYS A 61 -4.97 -9.23 4.30
N VAL A 62 -5.09 -10.47 4.77
CA VAL A 62 -5.96 -11.50 4.19
C VAL A 62 -6.86 -12.05 5.29
N GLY A 63 -8.16 -12.18 5.03
CA GLY A 63 -9.11 -12.69 6.03
C GLY A 63 -9.48 -11.66 7.11
N ALA A 64 -10.14 -12.15 8.17
CA ALA A 64 -10.67 -11.35 9.27
C ALA A 64 -10.56 -12.09 10.61
N GLY A 65 -10.71 -11.35 11.71
CA GLY A 65 -10.64 -11.90 13.07
C GLY A 65 -9.31 -12.59 13.36
N GLU A 66 -9.37 -13.70 14.09
CA GLU A 66 -8.21 -14.49 14.50
C GLU A 66 -7.46 -15.16 13.33
N THR A 67 -8.16 -15.39 12.22
CA THR A 67 -7.57 -16.00 11.01
C THR A 67 -6.90 -14.98 10.08
N ARG A 68 -6.78 -13.72 10.50
CA ARG A 68 -6.23 -12.65 9.67
C ARG A 68 -4.74 -12.85 9.43
N GLY A 69 -4.38 -13.11 8.18
CA GLY A 69 -3.00 -13.22 7.71
C GLY A 69 -2.40 -11.89 7.31
N TYR A 70 -1.10 -11.73 7.54
CA TYR A 70 -0.31 -10.55 7.19
C TYR A 70 0.87 -10.94 6.31
N VAL A 71 0.88 -10.45 5.07
CA VAL A 71 1.90 -10.76 4.06
C VAL A 71 2.62 -9.47 3.67
N THR A 72 3.93 -9.54 3.51
CA THR A 72 4.78 -8.38 3.22
C THR A 72 5.80 -8.71 2.12
N TRP A 73 6.22 -7.71 1.34
CA TRP A 73 7.36 -7.88 0.43
C TRP A 73 8.68 -7.92 1.21
N GLN A 74 8.87 -7.02 2.18
CA GLN A 74 9.99 -7.04 3.11
C GLN A 74 9.50 -7.29 4.54
N PRO A 75 9.98 -8.34 5.23
CA PRO A 75 9.57 -8.63 6.59
C PRO A 75 9.95 -7.53 7.59
N THR A 76 9.02 -7.19 8.50
CA THR A 76 9.27 -6.17 9.54
C THR A 76 9.96 -6.74 10.78
N HIS A 77 9.85 -8.05 11.03
CA HIS A 77 10.42 -8.75 12.19
C HIS A 77 9.99 -8.14 13.54
N THR A 78 8.78 -7.61 13.62
CA THR A 78 8.19 -7.12 14.86
C THR A 78 7.46 -8.26 15.59
N PRO A 79 7.37 -8.22 16.94
CA PRO A 79 6.64 -9.25 17.71
C PRO A 79 5.15 -9.34 17.32
N GLU A 80 4.54 -8.20 17.00
CA GLU A 80 3.17 -8.08 16.51
C GLU A 80 3.16 -7.50 15.08
N PRO A 81 2.11 -7.74 14.27
CA PRO A 81 1.99 -7.14 12.94
C PRO A 81 2.06 -5.61 12.98
N SER A 82 3.09 -5.05 12.34
CA SER A 82 3.28 -3.61 12.23
C SER A 82 3.70 -3.23 10.82
N PHE A 83 3.10 -2.18 10.25
CA PHE A 83 3.36 -1.72 8.89
C PHE A 83 4.20 -0.44 8.84
N HIS A 84 4.25 0.30 9.95
CA HIS A 84 4.93 1.59 10.06
C HIS A 84 6.34 1.41 10.62
N VAL A 85 7.17 0.61 9.94
CA VAL A 85 8.57 0.36 10.32
C VAL A 85 9.50 0.73 9.14
N PRO A 86 9.73 2.03 8.87
CA PRO A 86 10.48 2.49 7.69
C PRO A 86 11.91 1.91 7.60
N GLU A 87 12.51 1.56 8.74
CA GLU A 87 13.84 0.94 8.88
C GLU A 87 13.89 -0.48 8.31
N LYS A 88 12.72 -1.10 8.07
CA LYS A 88 12.59 -2.44 7.47
C LYS A 88 12.12 -2.43 6.01
N PHE A 89 11.84 -1.25 5.43
CA PHE A 89 11.42 -1.15 4.04
C PHE A 89 12.51 -1.64 3.08
N GLY A 90 12.11 -2.11 1.89
CA GLY A 90 13.04 -2.48 0.82
C GLY A 90 13.49 -1.27 0.01
N TRP A 91 14.39 -1.52 -0.94
CA TRP A 91 14.83 -0.51 -1.89
C TRP A 91 14.19 -0.74 -3.26
N ILE A 92 13.49 0.27 -3.78
CA ILE A 92 13.08 0.33 -5.18
C ILE A 92 14.08 1.22 -5.92
N ARG A 93 14.72 0.68 -6.96
CA ARG A 93 15.58 1.45 -7.87
C ARG A 93 14.78 1.86 -9.10
N PHE A 94 14.62 3.15 -9.31
CA PHE A 94 13.94 3.70 -10.49
C PHE A 94 14.89 3.68 -11.69
N LYS A 95 14.34 3.32 -12.85
CA LYS A 95 15.06 3.23 -14.13
C LYS A 95 14.58 4.33 -15.05
#